data_AF-A0A3N5P4X0-F1
#
_entry.id   AF-A0A3N5P4X0-F1
#
_cell.length_a   1.000
_cell.length_b   1.000
_cell.length_c   1.000
_cell.angle_alpha   90.00
_cell.angle_beta   90.00
_cell.angle_gamma   90.00
#
_symmetry.space_group_name_H-M   'P 1'
#
loop_
_entity.id
_entity.type
_entity.pdbx_description
1 polymer ?
#
loop_
_entity_poly.entity_id
_entity_poly.type
_entity_poly.pdbx_seq_one_letter_code
_entity_poly.pdbx_strand_id
1 'polypeptide(L)'
;SLIGTAVGALPGLGASVAAFLAYGAERRASKTPEQFGTGRLEGIAAVESANNAVIGASLIPLLTLGIPGSATAALIVGAFLIHGITPGPFVFEQNATVVYGLFASLMLANLANLVLGNLGLRFFALFLAVPRQIILAIAALLCVTGAYVSTGSMFGVLVVLAFGGLGYVMRKLEFPFIVFLIGFVLGPMFERSLRNTVSLVDNPLALALEHPLLPVLAALGAYVAVRGLRGKPPLRAADGH
;
A
#
# COMPACT_ATOMS: atom_id res chain seq x y z
N SER A 1 11.67 14.85 -2.69
CA SER A 1 10.59 14.93 -1.68
C SER A 1 9.27 15.40 -2.28
N LEU A 2 9.16 16.58 -2.89
CA LEU A 2 7.90 17.12 -3.47
C LEU A 2 7.16 16.13 -4.40
N ILE A 3 7.88 15.52 -5.35
CA ILE A 3 7.33 14.50 -6.25
C ILE A 3 6.79 13.31 -5.45
N GLY A 4 7.53 12.84 -4.44
CA GLY A 4 7.11 11.75 -3.58
C GLY A 4 5.87 12.09 -2.75
N THR A 5 5.77 13.31 -2.22
CA THR A 5 4.58 13.77 -1.50
C THR A 5 3.36 13.84 -2.42
N ALA A 6 3.51 14.40 -3.62
CA ALA A 6 2.42 14.49 -4.59
C ALA A 6 1.93 13.12 -5.05
N VAL A 7 2.86 12.21 -5.37
CA VAL A 7 2.53 10.84 -5.78
C VAL A 7 1.93 10.04 -4.61
N GLY A 8 2.45 10.22 -3.40
CA GLY A 8 1.94 9.53 -2.21
C GLY A 8 0.54 9.99 -1.79
N ALA A 9 0.17 11.25 -2.06
CA ALA A 9 -1.18 11.74 -1.85
C ALA A 9 -2.21 11.09 -2.80
N LEU A 10 -1.75 10.52 -3.93
CA LEU A 10 -2.60 9.81 -4.87
C LEU A 10 -2.70 8.32 -4.51
N PRO A 11 -3.91 7.75 -4.43
CA PRO A 11 -4.08 6.35 -4.08
C PRO A 11 -3.56 5.43 -5.20
N GLY A 12 -2.80 4.41 -4.83
CA GLY A 12 -2.45 3.29 -5.73
C GLY A 12 -1.20 3.47 -6.59
N LEU A 13 -0.53 4.63 -6.56
CA LEU A 13 0.70 4.86 -7.34
C LEU A 13 1.97 4.31 -6.64
N GLY A 14 2.01 4.38 -5.32
CA GLY A 14 3.09 3.82 -4.51
C GLY A 14 4.48 4.45 -4.72
N ALA A 15 5.47 3.88 -4.04
CA ALA A 15 6.82 4.43 -3.98
C ALA A 15 7.63 4.26 -5.29
N SER A 16 7.40 3.18 -6.03
CA SER A 16 8.14 2.89 -7.26
C SER A 16 7.88 3.92 -8.35
N VAL A 17 6.63 4.38 -8.50
CA VAL A 17 6.27 5.44 -9.45
C VAL A 17 6.91 6.77 -9.04
N ALA A 18 6.87 7.10 -7.74
CA ALA A 18 7.51 8.30 -7.21
C ALA A 18 9.03 8.31 -7.44
N ALA A 19 9.69 7.17 -7.20
CA ALA A 19 11.11 6.98 -7.45
C ALA A 19 11.47 7.21 -8.92
N PHE A 20 10.70 6.61 -9.84
CA PHE A 20 10.94 6.76 -11.27
C PHE A 20 10.78 8.22 -11.74
N LEU A 21 9.71 8.88 -11.29
CA LEU A 21 9.45 10.29 -11.61
C LEU A 21 10.52 11.21 -11.02
N ALA A 22 10.94 10.97 -9.79
CA ALA A 22 12.00 11.74 -9.13
C ALA A 22 13.35 11.56 -9.84
N TYR A 23 13.70 10.32 -10.21
CA TYR A 23 14.92 10.04 -10.96
C TYR A 23 14.92 10.73 -12.33
N GLY A 24 13.81 10.69 -13.06
CA GLY A 24 13.67 11.36 -14.35
C GLY A 24 13.62 12.89 -14.25
N ALA A 25 13.12 13.45 -13.15
CA ALA A 25 13.17 14.88 -12.88
C ALA A 25 14.61 15.33 -12.58
N GLU A 26 15.32 14.61 -11.72
CA GLU A 26 16.71 14.91 -11.36
C GLU A 26 17.64 14.79 -12.58
N ARG A 27 17.44 13.75 -13.40
CA ARG A 27 18.20 13.58 -14.65
C ARG A 27 18.01 14.77 -15.60
N ARG A 28 16.79 15.28 -15.75
CA ARG A 28 16.49 16.44 -16.61
C ARG A 28 17.05 17.75 -16.06
N ALA A 29 17.10 17.89 -14.75
CA ALA A 29 17.64 19.09 -14.10
C ALA A 29 19.18 19.09 -14.01
N SER A 30 19.81 17.91 -14.11
CA SER A 30 21.25 17.77 -13.97
C SER A 30 22.02 18.35 -15.15
N LYS A 31 23.19 18.94 -14.85
CA LYS A 31 24.17 19.41 -15.83
C LYS A 31 24.91 18.27 -16.55
N THR A 32 24.77 17.04 -16.06
CA THR A 32 25.50 15.85 -16.53
C THR A 32 24.56 14.63 -16.59
N PRO A 33 23.51 14.69 -17.43
CA PRO A 33 22.45 13.66 -17.52
C PRO A 33 22.95 12.30 -18.05
N GLU A 34 24.16 12.25 -18.62
CA GLU A 34 24.81 11.06 -19.18
C GLU A 34 25.35 10.13 -18.08
N GLN A 35 25.60 10.67 -16.89
CA GLN A 35 26.10 9.91 -15.75
C GLN A 35 24.98 9.22 -14.94
N PHE A 36 23.72 9.39 -15.34
CA PHE A 36 22.61 8.70 -14.70
C PHE A 36 22.56 7.25 -15.17
N GLY A 37 22.63 6.31 -14.23
CA GLY A 37 22.65 4.86 -14.46
C GLY A 37 23.93 4.20 -13.96
N THR A 38 24.95 4.98 -13.62
CA THR A 38 26.24 4.49 -13.11
C THR A 38 26.35 4.46 -11.58
N GLY A 39 25.23 4.69 -10.87
CA GLY A 39 25.21 4.77 -9.40
C GLY A 39 25.48 6.17 -8.85
N ARG A 40 25.21 7.22 -9.64
CA ARG A 40 25.42 8.61 -9.24
C ARG A 40 24.59 9.00 -8.00
N LEU A 41 25.23 9.67 -7.03
CA LEU A 41 24.67 9.95 -5.71
C LEU A 41 23.38 10.77 -5.77
N GLU A 42 23.29 11.77 -6.65
CA GLU A 42 22.11 12.63 -6.77
C GLU A 42 20.89 11.86 -7.27
N GLY A 43 21.09 10.90 -8.19
CA GLY A 43 20.02 10.02 -8.64
C GLY A 43 19.49 9.11 -7.52
N ILE A 44 20.40 8.57 -6.70
CA ILE A 44 20.04 7.75 -5.54
C ILE A 44 19.33 8.60 -4.49
N ALA A 45 19.87 9.79 -4.18
CA ALA A 45 19.30 10.70 -3.19
C ALA A 45 17.91 11.19 -3.61
N ALA A 46 17.67 11.46 -4.90
CA ALA A 46 16.37 11.84 -5.42
C ALA A 46 15.33 10.73 -5.25
N VAL A 47 15.69 9.49 -5.60
CA VAL A 47 14.84 8.30 -5.44
C VAL A 47 14.54 8.03 -3.97
N GLU A 48 15.57 8.06 -3.11
CA GLU A 48 15.43 7.75 -1.69
C GLU A 48 14.60 8.83 -0.97
N SER A 49 14.80 10.10 -1.33
CA SER A 49 14.01 11.22 -0.82
C SER A 49 12.55 11.17 -1.30
N ALA A 50 12.28 10.62 -2.48
CA ALA A 50 10.92 10.43 -2.98
C ALA A 50 10.23 9.27 -2.27
N ASN A 51 10.93 8.13 -2.11
CA ASN A 51 10.45 6.96 -1.41
C ASN A 51 10.02 7.29 0.03
N ASN A 52 10.90 7.95 0.80
CA ASN A 52 10.57 8.34 2.18
C ASN A 52 9.42 9.36 2.26
N ALA A 53 9.28 10.25 1.27
CA ALA A 53 8.17 11.20 1.23
C ALA A 53 6.82 10.53 0.94
N VAL A 54 6.78 9.45 0.14
CA VAL A 54 5.55 8.71 -0.18
C VAL A 54 4.94 8.07 1.06
N ILE A 55 5.75 7.53 1.97
CA ILE A 55 5.27 6.82 3.17
C ILE A 55 4.30 7.71 3.96
N GLY A 56 4.74 8.91 4.35
CA GLY A 56 3.91 9.85 5.11
C GLY A 56 2.73 10.37 4.29
N ALA A 57 2.95 10.71 3.01
CA ALA A 57 1.89 11.24 2.16
C ALA A 57 0.78 10.22 1.86
N SER A 58 1.09 8.92 1.85
CA SER A 58 0.11 7.83 1.66
C SER A 58 -0.90 7.72 2.80
N LEU A 59 -0.64 8.37 3.93
CA LEU A 59 -1.57 8.46 5.06
C LEU A 59 -2.66 9.52 4.85
N ILE A 60 -2.45 10.48 3.94
CA ILE A 60 -3.45 11.50 3.62
C ILE A 60 -4.75 10.84 3.13
N PRO A 61 -4.76 10.06 2.02
CA PRO A 61 -5.99 9.42 1.56
C PRO A 61 -6.48 8.33 2.51
N LEU A 62 -5.58 7.66 3.25
CA LEU A 62 -5.97 6.67 4.24
C LEU A 62 -6.77 7.30 5.38
N LEU A 63 -6.25 8.35 6.02
CA LEU A 63 -6.87 8.94 7.19
C LEU A 63 -8.08 9.79 6.82
N THR A 64 -8.07 10.43 5.64
CA THR A 64 -9.17 11.30 5.21
C THR A 64 -10.29 10.56 4.50
N LEU A 65 -9.99 9.55 3.69
CA LEU A 65 -10.98 8.84 2.85
C LEU A 65 -11.15 7.38 3.24
N GLY A 66 -10.30 6.83 4.12
CA GLY A 66 -10.28 5.39 4.41
C GLY A 66 -9.67 4.54 3.28
N ILE A 67 -9.06 5.18 2.27
CA ILE A 67 -8.56 4.50 1.07
C ILE A 67 -7.04 4.39 1.14
N PRO A 68 -6.47 3.17 1.28
CA PRO A 68 -5.03 3.03 1.37
C PRO A 68 -4.38 3.21 0.00
N GLY A 69 -3.35 4.06 -0.05
CA GLY A 69 -2.59 4.32 -1.29
C GLY A 69 -1.41 3.38 -1.53
N SER A 70 -1.08 2.52 -0.57
CA SER A 70 0.07 1.60 -0.61
C SER A 70 -0.22 0.32 0.19
N ALA A 71 0.60 -0.73 -0.01
CA ALA A 71 0.49 -1.96 0.77
C ALA A 71 0.69 -1.71 2.27
N THR A 72 1.67 -0.86 2.63
CA THR A 72 1.94 -0.49 4.03
C THR A 72 0.76 0.27 4.65
N ALA A 73 0.16 1.19 3.91
CA ALA A 73 -1.05 1.89 4.35
C ALA A 73 -2.21 0.90 4.57
N ALA A 74 -2.38 -0.11 3.71
CA ALA A 74 -3.43 -1.11 3.88
C ALA A 74 -3.25 -1.97 5.15
N LEU A 75 -2.00 -2.25 5.55
CA LEU A 75 -1.72 -2.89 6.85
C LEU A 75 -2.15 -2.01 8.03
N ILE A 76 -1.94 -0.69 7.94
CA ILE A 76 -2.40 0.28 8.94
C ILE A 76 -3.94 0.28 9.02
N VAL A 77 -4.64 0.23 7.89
CA VAL A 77 -6.11 0.08 7.90
C VAL A 77 -6.51 -1.20 8.62
N GLY A 78 -5.85 -2.34 8.31
CA GLY A 78 -6.09 -3.60 9.01
C GLY A 78 -5.91 -3.49 10.52
N ALA A 79 -4.83 -2.83 10.98
CA ALA A 79 -4.58 -2.59 12.40
C ALA A 79 -5.66 -1.71 13.03
N PHE A 80 -6.08 -0.64 12.36
CA PHE A 80 -7.15 0.24 12.84
C PHE A 80 -8.46 -0.52 13.00
N LEU A 81 -8.85 -1.33 12.01
CA LEU A 81 -10.06 -2.13 12.08
C LEU A 81 -10.02 -3.17 13.21
N ILE A 82 -8.86 -3.79 13.47
CA ILE A 82 -8.66 -4.70 14.61
C ILE A 82 -8.87 -3.95 15.94
N HIS A 83 -8.45 -2.69 16.03
CA HIS A 83 -8.68 -1.83 17.18
C HIS A 83 -10.05 -1.15 17.20
N GLY A 84 -10.96 -1.48 16.27
CA GLY A 84 -12.29 -0.88 16.19
C GLY A 84 -12.32 0.56 15.67
N ILE A 85 -11.21 1.05 15.11
CA ILE A 85 -11.07 2.39 14.55
C ILE A 85 -11.39 2.33 13.06
N THR A 86 -12.35 3.14 12.62
CA THR A 86 -12.67 3.26 11.20
C THR A 86 -11.94 4.49 10.64
N PRO A 87 -11.00 4.33 9.71
CA PRO A 87 -10.34 5.46 9.08
C PRO A 87 -11.32 6.24 8.19
N GLY A 88 -11.13 7.56 8.11
CA GLY A 88 -12.04 8.48 7.44
C GLY A 88 -12.03 9.86 8.10
N PRO A 89 -12.78 10.83 7.58
CA PRO A 89 -12.63 12.24 7.97
C PRO A 89 -12.87 12.46 9.48
N PHE A 90 -13.74 11.65 10.09
CA PHE A 90 -14.06 11.72 11.52
C PHE A 90 -13.02 11.08 12.45
N VAL A 91 -12.02 10.36 11.92
CA VAL A 91 -11.01 9.69 12.75
C VAL A 91 -10.18 10.70 13.57
N PHE A 92 -10.02 11.92 13.06
CA PHE A 92 -9.33 13.02 13.73
C PHE A 92 -10.12 13.57 14.92
N GLU A 93 -11.45 13.50 14.89
CA GLU A 93 -12.32 13.94 16.00
C GLU A 93 -12.52 12.81 17.01
N GLN A 94 -12.82 11.62 16.54
CA GLN A 94 -13.19 10.49 17.40
C GLN A 94 -11.97 9.78 18.02
N ASN A 95 -10.82 9.80 17.32
CA ASN A 95 -9.64 9.04 17.68
C ASN A 95 -8.35 9.89 17.56
N ALA A 96 -8.44 11.18 17.91
CA ALA A 96 -7.34 12.14 17.86
C ALA A 96 -6.04 11.59 18.46
N THR A 97 -6.11 11.01 19.66
CA THR A 97 -4.95 10.47 20.38
C THR A 97 -4.20 9.41 19.57
N VAL A 98 -4.92 8.52 18.89
CA VAL A 98 -4.33 7.45 18.07
C VAL A 98 -3.72 8.03 16.80
N VAL A 99 -4.40 8.99 16.17
CA VAL A 99 -3.93 9.62 14.93
C VAL A 99 -2.68 10.48 15.17
N TYR A 100 -2.69 11.32 16.20
CA TYR A 100 -1.50 12.09 16.57
C TYR A 100 -0.38 11.20 17.11
N GLY A 101 -0.71 10.11 17.82
CA GLY A 101 0.26 9.08 18.21
C GLY A 101 0.90 8.39 17.01
N LEU A 102 0.13 8.12 15.94
CA LEU A 102 0.65 7.62 14.67
C LEU A 102 1.63 8.62 14.05
N PHE A 103 1.28 9.90 13.97
CA PHE A 103 2.22 10.91 13.44
C PHE A 103 3.48 11.07 14.29
N ALA A 104 3.33 11.12 15.61
CA ALA A 104 4.46 11.19 16.54
C ALA A 104 5.37 9.96 16.42
N SER A 105 4.80 8.75 16.34
CA SER A 105 5.57 7.52 16.15
C SER A 105 6.25 7.46 14.80
N LEU A 106 5.64 7.98 13.73
CA LEU A 106 6.28 8.12 12.42
C LEU A 106 7.46 9.10 12.45
N MET A 107 7.32 10.24 13.13
CA MET A 107 8.43 11.18 13.29
C MET A 107 9.57 10.53 14.10
N LEU A 108 9.24 9.87 15.20
CA LEU A 108 10.21 9.17 16.02
C LEU A 108 10.87 8.00 15.27
N ALA A 109 10.11 7.24 14.49
CA ALA A 109 10.62 6.16 13.65
C ALA A 109 11.58 6.67 12.59
N ASN A 110 11.30 7.82 11.97
CA ASN A 110 12.24 8.44 11.02
C ASN A 110 13.53 8.90 11.70
N LEU A 111 13.44 9.44 12.92
CA LEU A 111 14.63 9.81 13.70
C LEU A 111 15.43 8.56 14.09
N ALA A 112 14.76 7.51 14.56
CA ALA A 112 15.38 6.23 14.87
C ALA A 112 16.01 5.61 13.62
N ASN A 113 15.35 5.69 12.47
CA ASN A 113 15.88 5.21 11.19
C ASN A 113 17.16 5.95 10.79
N LEU A 114 17.24 7.27 11.03
CA LEU A 114 18.45 8.03 10.79
C LEU A 114 19.61 7.56 11.69
N VAL A 115 19.35 7.38 12.99
CA VAL A 115 20.38 6.91 13.95
C VAL A 115 20.84 5.49 13.63
N LEU A 116 19.89 4.57 13.48
CA LEU A 116 20.17 3.16 13.18
C LEU A 116 20.80 2.99 11.80
N GLY A 117 20.34 3.74 10.80
CA GLY A 117 20.90 3.75 9.46
C GLY A 117 22.36 4.21 9.46
N ASN A 118 22.67 5.28 10.19
CA ASN A 118 24.04 5.78 10.28
C ASN A 118 24.98 4.83 11.03
N LEU A 119 24.55 4.25 12.16
CA LEU A 119 25.35 3.29 12.93
C LEU A 119 25.50 1.94 12.21
N GLY A 120 24.43 1.49 11.56
CA GLY A 120 24.33 0.17 10.94
C GLY A 120 24.79 0.10 9.49
N LEU A 121 25.14 1.22 8.84
CA LEU A 121 25.44 1.28 7.40
C LEU A 121 26.43 0.20 6.95
N ARG A 122 27.49 -0.03 7.75
CA ARG A 122 28.51 -1.05 7.47
C ARG A 122 27.97 -2.48 7.55
N PHE A 123 27.07 -2.75 8.50
CA PHE A 123 26.41 -4.05 8.62
C PHE A 123 25.39 -4.25 7.50
N PHE A 124 24.60 -3.23 7.16
CA PHE A 124 23.64 -3.30 6.07
C PHE A 124 24.33 -3.52 4.72
N ALA A 125 25.48 -2.89 4.48
CA ALA A 125 26.29 -3.15 3.28
C ALA A 125 26.70 -4.63 3.15
N LEU A 126 26.98 -5.32 4.27
CA LEU A 126 27.30 -6.74 4.27
C LEU A 126 26.08 -7.60 3.88
N PHE A 127 24.88 -7.19 4.29
CA PHE A 127 23.64 -7.87 3.89
C PHE A 127 23.38 -7.83 2.38
N LEU A 128 23.85 -6.81 1.66
CA LEU A 128 23.72 -6.75 0.20
C LEU A 128 24.54 -7.84 -0.52
N ALA A 129 25.59 -8.37 0.12
CA ALA A 129 26.38 -9.48 -0.42
C ALA A 129 25.73 -10.85 -0.20
N VAL A 130 24.69 -10.94 0.63
CA VAL A 130 24.01 -12.20 0.92
C VAL A 130 23.09 -12.58 -0.25
N PRO A 131 23.18 -13.80 -0.78
CA PRO A 131 22.29 -14.27 -1.83
C PRO A 131 20.81 -14.11 -1.45
N ARG A 132 20.02 -13.55 -2.36
CA ARG A 132 18.58 -13.30 -2.17
C ARG A 132 17.80 -14.53 -1.69
N GLN A 133 18.21 -15.72 -2.12
CA GLN A 133 17.60 -17.00 -1.72
C GLN A 133 17.67 -17.23 -0.21
N ILE A 134 18.80 -16.88 0.42
CA ILE A 134 19.00 -17.04 1.87
C ILE A 134 18.12 -16.06 2.63
N ILE A 135 18.06 -14.80 2.18
CA ILE A 135 17.21 -13.77 2.79
C ILE A 135 15.74 -14.21 2.76
N LEU A 136 15.27 -14.72 1.61
CA LEU A 136 13.90 -15.22 1.46
C LEU A 136 13.63 -16.45 2.35
N ALA A 137 14.59 -17.36 2.48
CA ALA A 137 14.46 -18.54 3.35
C ALA A 137 14.36 -18.14 4.83
N ILE A 138 15.23 -17.24 5.29
CA ILE A 138 15.19 -16.71 6.67
C ILE A 138 13.90 -15.96 6.93
N ALA A 139 13.46 -15.11 5.99
CA ALA A 139 12.20 -14.40 6.11
C ALA A 139 11.00 -15.36 6.19
N ALA A 140 10.98 -16.42 5.37
CA ALA A 140 9.93 -17.43 5.42
C ALA A 140 9.92 -18.18 6.76
N LEU A 141 11.08 -18.55 7.28
CA LEU A 141 11.22 -19.16 8.61
C LEU A 141 10.71 -18.23 9.72
N LEU A 142 11.07 -16.95 9.68
CA LEU A 142 10.59 -15.95 10.64
C LEU A 142 9.08 -15.76 10.55
N CYS A 143 8.50 -15.73 9.35
CA CYS A 143 7.05 -15.63 9.17
C CYS A 143 6.32 -16.86 9.74
N VAL A 144 6.81 -18.07 9.48
CA VAL A 144 6.23 -19.31 10.02
C VAL A 144 6.34 -19.36 11.54
N THR A 145 7.52 -19.03 12.07
CA THR A 145 7.76 -19.01 13.52
C THR A 145 6.91 -17.94 14.20
N GLY A 146 6.84 -16.74 13.63
CA GLY A 146 6.03 -15.63 14.13
C GLY A 146 4.54 -15.97 14.12
N ALA A 147 4.05 -16.67 13.09
CA ALA A 147 2.66 -17.13 13.02
C ALA A 147 2.34 -18.15 14.13
N TYR A 148 3.24 -19.10 14.36
CA TYR A 148 3.09 -20.09 15.43
C TYR A 148 3.09 -19.42 16.82
N VAL A 149 4.03 -18.51 17.07
CA VAL A 149 4.15 -17.80 18.36
C VAL A 149 2.94 -16.88 18.61
N SER A 150 2.47 -16.17 17.58
CA SER A 150 1.34 -15.23 17.70
C SER A 150 0.01 -15.93 17.97
N THR A 151 -0.24 -17.05 17.28
CA THR A 151 -1.52 -17.78 17.40
C THR A 151 -1.49 -18.94 18.38
N GLY A 152 -0.31 -19.34 18.87
CA GLY A 152 -0.11 -20.52 19.72
C GLY A 152 -0.52 -21.84 19.06
N SER A 153 -0.73 -21.87 17.73
CA SER A 153 -1.32 -23.01 17.04
C SER A 153 -0.74 -23.24 15.65
N MET A 154 -0.77 -24.51 15.21
CA MET A 154 -0.43 -24.88 13.84
C MET A 154 -1.42 -24.34 12.80
N PHE A 155 -2.63 -23.97 13.23
CA PHE A 155 -3.62 -23.37 12.35
C PHE A 155 -3.13 -22.02 11.79
N GLY A 156 -2.53 -21.16 12.62
CA GLY A 156 -1.95 -19.90 12.16
C GLY A 156 -0.85 -20.10 11.13
N VAL A 157 -0.01 -21.12 11.31
CA VAL A 157 1.02 -21.50 10.33
C VAL A 157 0.39 -21.93 9.01
N LEU A 158 -0.64 -22.76 9.05
CA LEU A 158 -1.34 -23.24 7.85
C LEU A 158 -2.00 -22.08 7.08
N VAL A 159 -2.58 -21.12 7.79
CA VAL A 159 -3.14 -19.89 7.18
C VAL A 159 -2.04 -19.08 6.48
N VAL A 160 -0.89 -18.87 7.14
CA VAL A 160 0.24 -18.14 6.53
C VAL A 160 0.78 -18.85 5.29
N LEU A 161 0.90 -20.18 5.31
CA LEU A 161 1.33 -20.96 4.15
C LEU A 161 0.29 -20.89 3.01
N ALA A 162 -1.00 -20.99 3.32
CA ALA A 162 -2.08 -20.88 2.34
C ALA A 162 -2.09 -19.50 1.66
N PHE A 163 -2.03 -18.41 2.44
CA PHE A 163 -1.97 -17.05 1.90
C PHE A 163 -0.63 -16.74 1.21
N GLY A 164 0.47 -17.34 1.65
CA GLY A 164 1.76 -17.27 0.97
C GLY A 164 1.70 -17.93 -0.42
N GLY A 165 1.06 -19.10 -0.52
CA GLY A 165 0.77 -19.78 -1.78
C GLY A 165 -0.15 -18.97 -2.69
N LEU A 166 -1.24 -18.41 -2.13
CA LEU A 166 -2.14 -17.50 -2.86
C LEU A 166 -1.37 -16.30 -3.43
N GLY A 167 -0.52 -15.66 -2.62
CA GLY A 167 0.33 -14.55 -3.06
C GLY A 167 1.30 -14.95 -4.18
N TYR A 168 1.86 -16.16 -4.13
CA TYR A 168 2.69 -16.69 -5.21
C TYR A 168 1.90 -16.87 -6.51
N VAL A 169 0.69 -17.44 -6.44
CA VAL A 169 -0.20 -17.61 -7.60
C VAL A 169 -0.59 -16.26 -8.19
N MET A 170 -0.99 -15.30 -7.35
CA MET A 170 -1.32 -13.94 -7.78
C MET A 170 -0.14 -13.26 -8.48
N ARG A 171 1.07 -13.41 -7.93
CA ARG A 171 2.29 -12.89 -8.56
C ARG A 171 2.53 -13.53 -9.93
N LYS A 172 2.32 -14.84 -10.06
CA LYS A 172 2.48 -15.58 -11.32
C LYS A 172 1.44 -15.17 -12.38
N LEU A 173 0.26 -14.76 -11.93
CA LEU A 173 -0.84 -14.27 -12.77
C LEU A 173 -0.80 -12.75 -12.98
N GLU A 174 0.26 -12.06 -12.51
CA GLU A 174 0.42 -10.60 -12.59
C GLU A 174 -0.73 -9.80 -11.95
N PHE A 175 -1.44 -10.41 -10.99
CA PHE A 175 -2.46 -9.71 -10.23
C PHE A 175 -1.82 -8.75 -9.22
N PRO A 176 -2.22 -7.47 -9.18
CA PRO A 176 -1.70 -6.53 -8.20
C PRO A 176 -2.13 -6.92 -6.79
N PHE A 177 -1.17 -7.33 -5.96
CA PHE A 177 -1.42 -7.69 -4.55
C PHE A 177 -2.12 -6.57 -3.77
N ILE A 178 -1.78 -5.31 -4.08
CA ILE A 178 -2.40 -4.12 -3.48
C ILE A 178 -3.91 -4.08 -3.71
N VAL A 179 -4.37 -4.42 -4.91
CA VAL A 179 -5.81 -4.39 -5.27
C VAL A 179 -6.58 -5.45 -4.46
N PHE A 180 -6.01 -6.64 -4.31
CA PHE A 180 -6.58 -7.67 -3.44
C PHE A 180 -6.64 -7.22 -1.99
N LEU A 181 -5.56 -6.62 -1.46
CA LEU A 181 -5.52 -6.13 -0.08
C LEU A 181 -6.59 -5.07 0.16
N ILE A 182 -6.76 -4.13 -0.77
CA ILE A 182 -7.82 -3.12 -0.72
C ILE A 182 -9.19 -3.80 -0.71
N GLY A 183 -9.46 -4.72 -1.64
CA GLY A 183 -10.73 -5.44 -1.71
C GLY A 183 -11.03 -6.27 -0.47
N PHE A 184 -10.01 -6.93 0.10
CA PHE A 184 -10.14 -7.73 1.31
C PHE A 184 -10.48 -6.89 2.54
N VAL A 185 -9.84 -5.73 2.68
CA VAL A 185 -10.04 -4.84 3.82
C VAL A 185 -11.32 -4.01 3.69
N LEU A 186 -11.61 -3.47 2.50
CA LEU A 186 -12.78 -2.63 2.27
C LEU A 186 -14.05 -3.45 2.00
N GLY A 187 -13.95 -4.69 1.53
CA GLY A 187 -15.10 -5.54 1.21
C GLY A 187 -16.12 -5.65 2.35
N PRO A 188 -15.70 -5.98 3.59
CA PRO A 188 -16.61 -6.04 4.74
C PRO A 188 -17.24 -4.69 5.11
N MET A 189 -16.57 -3.57 4.81
CA MET A 189 -17.15 -2.23 5.01
C MET A 189 -18.21 -1.96 3.96
N PHE A 190 -17.89 -2.24 2.69
CA PHE A 190 -18.81 -2.10 1.57
C PHE A 190 -20.07 -2.95 1.75
N GLU A 191 -19.92 -4.23 2.14
CA GLU A 191 -21.07 -5.12 2.38
C GLU A 191 -21.97 -4.59 3.50
N ARG A 192 -21.38 -4.10 4.61
CA ARG A 192 -22.16 -3.52 5.71
C ARG A 192 -22.89 -2.26 5.27
N SER A 193 -22.23 -1.35 4.57
CA SER A 193 -22.87 -0.14 4.04
C SER A 193 -24.00 -0.50 3.06
N LEU A 194 -23.78 -1.44 2.15
CA LEU A 194 -24.80 -1.89 1.20
C LEU A 194 -26.00 -2.51 1.92
N ARG A 195 -25.75 -3.40 2.90
CA ARG A 195 -26.80 -4.03 3.71
C ARG A 195 -27.61 -2.98 4.46
N ASN A 196 -26.96 -2.01 5.10
CA ASN A 196 -27.63 -0.93 5.81
C ASN A 196 -28.50 -0.09 4.87
N THR A 197 -27.98 0.30 3.70
CA THR A 197 -28.74 1.06 2.71
C THR A 197 -29.94 0.26 2.19
N VAL A 198 -29.78 -1.02 1.88
CA VAL A 198 -30.89 -1.87 1.41
C VAL A 198 -31.95 -2.06 2.50
N SER A 199 -31.53 -2.18 3.77
CA SER A 199 -32.48 -2.31 4.89
C SER A 199 -33.21 -1.01 5.22
N LEU A 200 -32.67 0.16 4.84
CA LEU A 200 -33.31 1.46 5.05
C LEU A 200 -34.27 1.85 3.91
N VAL A 201 -34.28 1.11 2.80
CA VAL A 201 -34.99 1.48 1.57
C VAL A 201 -36.09 0.48 1.27
N ASP A 202 -37.33 0.88 1.53
CA ASP A 202 -38.53 0.09 1.20
C ASP A 202 -38.86 0.12 -0.31
N ASN A 203 -38.43 1.15 -1.05
CA ASN A 203 -38.69 1.26 -2.49
C ASN A 203 -37.45 1.73 -3.28
N PRO A 204 -36.84 0.84 -4.09
CA PRO A 204 -35.62 1.17 -4.85
C PRO A 204 -35.85 2.22 -5.95
N LEU A 205 -37.09 2.39 -6.44
CA LEU A 205 -37.42 3.40 -7.44
C LEU A 205 -37.51 4.82 -6.83
N ALA A 206 -37.98 4.93 -5.59
CA ALA A 206 -37.99 6.20 -4.86
C ALA A 206 -36.57 6.68 -4.55
N LEU A 207 -35.69 5.77 -4.14
CA LEU A 207 -34.28 6.07 -3.89
C LEU A 207 -33.54 6.57 -5.15
N ALA A 208 -33.82 5.97 -6.31
CA ALA A 208 -33.22 6.38 -7.58
C ALA A 208 -33.68 7.78 -8.03
N LEU A 209 -34.88 8.21 -7.62
CA LEU A 209 -35.43 9.55 -7.88
C LEU A 209 -34.93 10.60 -6.87
N GLU A 210 -34.82 10.24 -5.59
CA GLU A 210 -34.32 11.13 -4.53
C GLU A 210 -32.80 11.37 -4.62
N HIS A 211 -32.06 10.37 -5.11
CA HIS A 211 -30.61 10.42 -5.25
C HIS A 211 -30.19 10.02 -6.68
N PRO A 212 -30.35 10.92 -7.66
CA PRO A 212 -30.06 10.63 -9.07
C PRO A 212 -28.59 10.27 -9.34
N LEU A 213 -27.68 10.56 -8.40
CA LEU A 213 -26.27 10.18 -8.47
C LEU A 213 -26.03 8.69 -8.21
N LEU A 214 -26.88 8.03 -7.42
CA LEU A 214 -26.75 6.60 -7.10
C LEU A 214 -26.77 5.68 -8.33
N PRO A 215 -27.77 5.72 -9.22
CA PRO A 215 -27.80 4.85 -10.40
C PRO A 215 -26.65 5.15 -11.37
N VAL A 216 -26.21 6.42 -11.46
CA VAL A 216 -25.06 6.81 -12.28
C VAL A 216 -23.77 6.18 -11.75
N LEU A 217 -23.51 6.28 -10.44
CA LEU A 217 -22.33 5.67 -9.81
C LEU A 217 -22.39 4.15 -9.85
N ALA A 218 -23.56 3.54 -9.65
CA ALA A 218 -23.74 2.11 -9.75
C ALA A 218 -23.50 1.58 -11.17
N ALA A 219 -24.01 2.27 -12.18
CA ALA A 219 -23.78 1.94 -13.59
C ALA A 219 -22.30 2.11 -13.98
N LEU A 220 -21.64 3.17 -13.52
CA LEU A 220 -20.21 3.38 -13.73
C LEU A 220 -19.38 2.29 -13.05
N GLY A 221 -19.72 1.92 -11.81
CA GLY A 221 -19.07 0.83 -11.08
C GLY A 221 -19.24 -0.52 -11.80
N ALA A 222 -20.45 -0.85 -12.23
CA ALA A 222 -20.74 -2.04 -13.01
C ALA A 222 -19.97 -2.05 -14.35
N TYR A 223 -19.92 -0.90 -15.04
CA TYR A 223 -19.17 -0.75 -16.29
C TYR A 223 -17.67 -0.99 -16.10
N VAL A 224 -17.06 -0.41 -15.05
CA VAL A 224 -15.65 -0.61 -14.71
C VAL A 224 -15.39 -2.07 -14.32
N ALA A 225 -16.28 -2.70 -13.55
CA ALA A 225 -16.16 -4.12 -13.18
C ALA A 225 -16.21 -5.04 -14.41
N VAL A 226 -17.16 -4.81 -15.31
CA VAL A 226 -17.29 -5.58 -16.56
C VAL A 226 -16.08 -5.35 -17.48
N ARG A 227 -15.59 -4.12 -17.60
CA ARG A 227 -14.36 -3.79 -18.35
C ARG A 227 -13.13 -4.43 -17.72
N GLY A 228 -13.04 -4.46 -16.39
CA GLY A 228 -11.96 -5.10 -15.64
C GLY A 228 -11.93 -6.61 -15.82
N LEU A 229 -13.09 -7.26 -15.81
CA LEU A 229 -13.23 -8.70 -16.08
C LEU A 229 -12.95 -9.08 -17.55
N ARG A 230 -13.16 -8.14 -18.48
CA ARG A 230 -12.88 -8.30 -19.93
C ARG A 230 -11.50 -7.83 -20.34
N GLY A 231 -10.76 -7.14 -19.46
CA GLY A 231 -9.39 -6.72 -19.70
C GLY A 231 -8.49 -7.95 -19.75
N LYS A 232 -7.83 -8.17 -20.88
CA LYS A 232 -6.78 -9.19 -20.98
C LYS A 232 -5.71 -8.89 -19.92
N PRO A 233 -5.10 -9.93 -19.30
CA PRO A 233 -4.00 -9.73 -18.36
C PRO A 233 -2.93 -8.85 -19.02
N PRO A 234 -2.24 -8.00 -18.24
CA PRO A 234 -1.22 -7.12 -18.76
C PRO A 234 -0.26 -7.89 -19.67
N LEU A 235 0.00 -7.31 -20.83
CA LEU A 235 0.91 -7.86 -21.82
C LEU A 235 2.26 -8.09 -21.15
N ARG A 236 2.75 -9.34 -21.22
CA ARG A 236 4.15 -9.75 -21.01
C ARG A 236 5.08 -8.58 -21.29
N ALA A 237 5.57 -7.93 -20.24
CA ALA A 237 6.74 -7.07 -20.37
C ALA A 237 7.87 -8.02 -20.80
N ALA A 238 8.33 -7.82 -22.03
CA ALA A 238 9.35 -8.64 -22.65
C ALA A 238 10.55 -8.81 -21.71
N ASP A 239 10.99 -10.05 -21.57
CA ASP A 239 12.35 -10.38 -21.16
C ASP A 239 13.32 -9.46 -21.93
N GLY A 240 14.03 -8.63 -21.19
CA GLY A 240 14.93 -7.62 -21.72
C GLY A 240 16.01 -7.31 -20.70
N HIS A 241 16.90 -8.28 -20.52
CA HIS A 241 18.23 -8.24 -19.88
C HIS A 241 18.33 -7.87 -18.39
#